data_AF-A0A514XMB9-F1
#
_entry.id   AF-A0A514XMB9-F1
#
_cell.length_a   1.000
_cell.length_b   1.000
_cell.length_c   1.000
_cell.angle_alpha   90.00
_cell.angle_beta   90.00
_cell.angle_gamma   90.00
#
_symmetry.space_group_name_H-M   'P 1'
#
loop_
_entity.id
_entity.type
_entity.pdbx_description
1 polymer ?
#
loop_
_entity_poly.entity_id
_entity_poly.type
_entity_poly.pdbx_seq_one_letter_code
_entity_poly.pdbx_strand_id
1 'polypeptide(L)'
;MKWMALVLTFALGSTAIASEFCPSAEDYEAQGWVVHNPEDFAKLEKTFDAMLSAGQKNGQIIDDMSGHMVTGDLDNKEIMLAVKSYEDLRTPDMVMYGDHATYTHMETQKRVEIRWFNGKKNLVINPKYIKCITGQPPVAENVIL
;
A
#
# COMPACT_ATOMS: atom_id res chain seq x y z
N MET A 1 28.12 56.22 -22.95
CA MET A 1 26.65 56.28 -22.74
C MET A 1 26.12 54.87 -22.56
N LYS A 2 25.07 54.76 -21.76
CA LYS A 2 24.57 53.56 -21.08
C LYS A 2 24.09 52.43 -22.03
N TRP A 3 24.56 51.23 -21.73
CA TRP A 3 23.85 49.94 -21.59
C TRP A 3 22.41 49.81 -22.12
N MET A 4 22.13 48.72 -22.86
CA MET A 4 21.04 47.78 -22.54
C MET A 4 21.11 46.54 -23.46
N ALA A 5 21.74 45.48 -22.95
CA ALA A 5 21.53 44.13 -23.45
C ALA A 5 20.27 43.59 -22.75
N LEU A 6 19.21 43.36 -23.52
CA LEU A 6 17.96 42.78 -23.03
C LEU A 6 18.12 41.25 -22.98
N VAL A 7 18.49 40.71 -21.82
CA VAL A 7 18.47 39.26 -21.57
C VAL A 7 17.03 38.88 -21.22
N LEU A 8 16.33 38.26 -22.18
CA LEU A 8 15.02 37.66 -21.96
C LEU A 8 15.23 36.28 -21.32
N THR A 9 15.33 36.23 -20.00
CA THR A 9 15.33 34.96 -19.25
C THR A 9 13.90 34.46 -19.16
N PHE A 10 13.53 33.56 -20.08
CA PHE A 10 12.33 32.73 -19.93
C PHE A 10 12.58 31.77 -18.76
N ALA A 11 12.09 32.17 -17.58
CA ALA A 11 11.98 31.27 -16.44
C ALA A 11 10.90 30.23 -16.78
N LEU A 12 11.34 29.06 -17.25
CA LEU A 12 10.51 27.87 -17.28
C LEU A 12 10.18 27.53 -15.83
N GLY A 13 8.97 27.88 -15.42
CA GLY A 13 8.42 27.49 -14.13
C GLY A 13 8.34 25.97 -14.09
N SER A 14 9.30 25.36 -13.41
CA SER A 14 9.20 23.98 -12.97
C SER A 14 8.03 23.91 -11.99
N THR A 15 6.84 23.56 -12.47
CA THR A 15 5.78 23.06 -11.60
C THR A 15 6.25 21.70 -11.09
N ALA A 16 7.09 21.71 -10.07
CA ALA A 16 7.34 20.55 -9.24
C ALA A 16 6.00 20.23 -8.59
N ILE A 17 5.28 19.27 -9.18
CA ILE A 17 4.17 18.62 -8.51
C ILE A 17 4.84 17.89 -7.36
N ALA A 18 4.87 18.53 -6.19
CA ALA A 18 5.30 17.89 -4.96
C ALA A 18 4.36 16.72 -4.74
N SER A 19 4.76 15.52 -5.13
CA SER A 19 4.18 14.31 -4.58
C SER A 19 4.36 14.42 -3.08
N GLU A 20 3.28 14.49 -2.31
CA GLU A 20 3.34 14.48 -0.85
C GLU A 20 4.24 13.30 -0.45
N PHE A 21 5.40 13.62 0.12
CA PHE A 21 6.44 12.64 0.43
C PHE A 21 5.87 11.64 1.43
N CYS A 22 5.82 10.37 1.06
CA CYS A 22 5.44 9.30 1.96
C CYS A 22 6.70 8.58 2.43
N PRO A 23 7.21 8.86 3.65
CA PRO A 23 8.49 8.31 4.11
C PRO A 23 8.50 6.77 4.11
N SER A 24 7.35 6.14 4.31
CA SER A 24 7.22 4.68 4.36
C SER A 24 7.38 4.00 2.99
N ALA A 25 7.24 4.69 1.86
CA ALA A 25 7.38 4.04 0.55
C ALA A 25 8.82 3.53 0.33
N GLU A 26 9.82 4.37 0.58
CA GLU A 26 11.23 4.03 0.43
C GLU A 26 11.63 2.87 1.36
N ASP A 27 11.12 2.88 2.60
CA ASP A 27 11.37 1.82 3.58
C ASP A 27 10.81 0.45 3.14
N TYR A 28 9.64 0.44 2.50
CA TYR A 28 9.04 -0.78 1.95
C TYR A 28 9.79 -1.27 0.72
N GLU A 29 10.15 -0.36 -0.20
CA GLU A 29 10.95 -0.70 -1.38
C GLU A 29 12.31 -1.29 -0.99
N ALA A 30 12.98 -0.71 0.01
CA ALA A 30 14.23 -1.22 0.57
C ALA A 30 14.11 -2.64 1.15
N GLN A 31 12.90 -3.04 1.58
CA GLN A 31 12.58 -4.38 2.08
C GLN A 31 12.09 -5.34 0.97
N GLY A 32 12.21 -4.94 -0.29
CA GLY A 32 11.85 -5.75 -1.46
C GLY A 32 10.37 -5.72 -1.82
N TRP A 33 9.62 -4.74 -1.33
CA TRP A 33 8.23 -4.52 -1.76
C TRP A 33 8.17 -3.77 -3.09
N VAL A 34 7.19 -4.13 -3.90
CA VAL A 34 6.74 -3.33 -5.04
C VAL A 34 5.62 -2.43 -4.56
N VAL A 35 5.93 -1.14 -4.37
CA VAL A 35 4.95 -0.11 -4.06
C VAL A 35 4.35 0.39 -5.37
N HIS A 36 3.10 0.04 -5.62
CA HIS A 36 2.40 0.43 -6.85
C HIS A 36 1.94 1.89 -6.76
N ASN A 37 1.74 2.52 -7.93
CA ASN A 37 1.20 3.87 -7.99
C ASN A 37 -0.23 3.90 -7.38
N PRO A 38 -0.55 4.81 -6.45
CA PRO A 38 -1.89 4.93 -5.86
C PRO A 38 -3.02 5.06 -6.89
N GLU A 39 -2.76 5.63 -8.08
CA GLU A 39 -3.75 5.73 -9.16
C GLU A 39 -4.22 4.36 -9.68
N ASP A 40 -3.39 3.32 -9.54
CA ASP A 40 -3.71 1.96 -9.97
C ASP A 40 -4.62 1.20 -8.97
N PHE A 41 -4.91 1.78 -7.80
CA PHE A 41 -5.63 1.11 -6.72
C PHE A 41 -6.92 0.42 -7.18
N ALA A 42 -7.81 1.14 -7.87
CA ALA A 42 -9.12 0.60 -8.26
C ALA A 42 -9.02 -0.57 -9.27
N LYS A 43 -7.96 -0.60 -10.07
CA LYS A 43 -7.69 -1.70 -11.01
C LYS A 43 -7.12 -2.90 -10.25
N LEU A 44 -6.08 -2.66 -9.44
CA LEU A 44 -5.40 -3.69 -8.67
C LEU A 44 -6.33 -4.33 -7.63
N GLU A 45 -7.23 -3.55 -7.03
CA GLU A 45 -8.27 -4.02 -6.13
C GLU A 45 -9.16 -5.08 -6.79
N LYS A 46 -9.65 -4.82 -8.01
CA LYS A 46 -10.47 -5.79 -8.76
C LYS A 46 -9.70 -7.05 -9.09
N THR A 47 -8.43 -6.92 -9.48
CA THR A 47 -7.56 -8.07 -9.75
C THR A 47 -7.32 -8.90 -8.49
N PHE A 48 -7.09 -8.23 -7.37
CA PHE A 48 -6.91 -8.86 -6.07
C PHE A 48 -8.18 -9.59 -5.59
N ASP A 49 -9.36 -8.96 -5.72
CA ASP A 49 -10.64 -9.59 -5.37
C ASP A 49 -10.93 -10.84 -6.23
N ALA A 50 -10.62 -10.77 -7.54
CA ALA A 50 -10.75 -11.91 -8.43
C ALA A 50 -9.78 -13.06 -8.05
N MET A 51 -8.55 -12.73 -7.66
CA MET A 51 -7.55 -13.69 -7.18
C MET A 51 -8.02 -14.37 -5.88
N LEU A 52 -8.44 -13.60 -4.87
CA LEU A 52 -8.97 -14.14 -3.62
C LEU A 52 -10.17 -15.05 -3.88
N SER A 53 -11.14 -14.59 -4.67
CA SER A 53 -12.35 -15.35 -4.96
C SER A 53 -12.03 -16.69 -5.65
N ALA A 54 -11.11 -16.68 -6.62
CA ALA A 54 -10.68 -17.90 -7.30
C ALA A 54 -9.94 -18.85 -6.35
N GLY A 55 -9.02 -18.34 -5.54
CA GLY A 55 -8.24 -19.11 -4.57
C GLY A 55 -9.10 -19.68 -3.42
N GLN A 56 -10.10 -18.95 -2.95
CA GLN A 56 -11.02 -19.48 -1.94
C GLN A 56 -11.92 -20.58 -2.53
N LYS A 57 -12.42 -20.38 -3.76
CA LYS A 57 -13.27 -21.36 -4.44
C LYS A 57 -12.57 -22.70 -4.69
N ASN A 58 -11.26 -22.69 -4.95
CA ASN A 58 -10.48 -23.89 -5.20
C ASN A 58 -9.73 -24.41 -3.95
N GLY A 59 -9.96 -23.80 -2.79
CA GLY A 59 -9.34 -24.19 -1.52
C GLY A 59 -7.84 -23.90 -1.43
N GLN A 60 -7.30 -23.02 -2.27
CA GLN A 60 -5.90 -22.60 -2.22
C GLN A 60 -5.68 -21.42 -1.29
N ILE A 61 -6.66 -20.53 -1.14
CA ILE A 61 -6.58 -19.38 -0.25
C ILE A 61 -7.62 -19.56 0.86
N ILE A 62 -7.19 -19.39 2.11
CA ILE A 62 -8.08 -19.46 3.28
C ILE A 62 -8.05 -18.15 4.06
N ASP A 63 -9.14 -17.86 4.76
CA ASP A 63 -9.15 -16.79 5.75
C ASP A 63 -8.22 -17.19 6.90
N ASP A 64 -7.29 -16.31 7.26
CA ASP A 64 -6.29 -16.58 8.30
C ASP A 64 -6.65 -15.83 9.58
N MET A 65 -6.49 -14.50 9.58
CA MET A 65 -6.74 -13.67 10.75
C MET A 65 -7.54 -12.41 10.39
N SER A 66 -8.21 -11.87 11.40
CA SER A 66 -8.84 -10.55 11.32
C SER A 66 -8.60 -9.77 12.62
N GLY A 67 -8.42 -8.46 12.50
CA GLY A 67 -8.10 -7.61 13.64
C GLY A 67 -8.27 -6.13 13.33
N HIS A 68 -7.85 -5.29 14.27
CA HIS A 68 -7.89 -3.83 14.14
C HIS A 68 -6.50 -3.25 14.40
N MET A 69 -6.15 -2.18 13.68
CA MET A 69 -4.90 -1.44 13.89
C MET A 69 -5.15 0.08 13.84
N VAL A 70 -4.31 0.84 14.53
CA VAL A 70 -4.37 2.31 14.64
C VAL A 70 -3.17 2.91 13.93
N THR A 71 -3.12 2.92 12.59
CA THR A 71 -1.93 3.46 11.90
C THR A 71 -2.18 4.01 10.50
N GLY A 72 -3.43 4.19 10.06
CA GLY A 72 -3.65 4.91 8.81
C GLY A 72 -3.48 6.41 9.06
N ASP A 73 -2.85 7.13 8.13
CA ASP A 73 -2.82 8.59 8.16
C ASP A 73 -3.71 9.15 7.04
N LEU A 74 -4.74 9.90 7.45
CA LEU A 74 -5.53 10.77 6.59
C LEU A 74 -5.44 12.20 7.13
N ASP A 75 -4.78 13.10 6.37
CA ASP A 75 -4.65 14.52 6.72
C ASP A 75 -4.02 14.78 8.11
N ASN A 76 -3.00 14.00 8.49
CA ASN A 76 -2.34 14.01 9.80
C ASN A 76 -3.25 13.58 10.95
N LYS A 77 -4.22 12.71 10.67
CA LYS A 77 -5.10 12.09 11.67
C LYS A 77 -4.95 10.59 11.61
N GLU A 78 -4.77 10.00 12.78
CA GLU A 78 -4.84 8.56 12.95
C GLU A 78 -6.25 8.09 12.62
N ILE A 79 -6.34 7.12 11.71
CA ILE A 79 -7.58 6.41 11.40
C ILE A 79 -7.51 4.96 11.89
N MET A 80 -8.66 4.47 12.35
CA MET A 80 -8.85 3.09 12.74
C MET A 80 -9.07 2.22 11.50
N LEU A 81 -8.24 1.19 11.36
CA LEU A 81 -8.31 0.26 10.25
C LEU A 81 -8.66 -1.15 10.74
N ALA A 82 -9.55 -1.82 10.02
CA ALA A 82 -9.75 -3.26 10.12
C ALA A 82 -8.81 -3.95 9.15
N VAL A 83 -8.09 -4.96 9.63
CA VAL A 83 -7.17 -5.78 8.83
C VAL A 83 -7.78 -7.17 8.69
N LYS A 84 -7.76 -7.69 7.46
CA LYS A 84 -8.07 -9.10 7.19
C LYS A 84 -6.94 -9.70 6.38
N SER A 85 -6.37 -10.79 6.89
CA SER A 85 -5.33 -11.59 6.23
C SER A 85 -5.91 -12.86 5.64
N TYR A 86 -5.23 -13.36 4.61
CA TYR A 86 -5.51 -14.61 3.95
C TYR A 86 -4.20 -15.35 3.69
N GLU A 87 -4.22 -16.66 3.88
CA GLU A 87 -3.08 -17.53 3.64
C GLU A 87 -3.26 -18.24 2.29
N ASP A 88 -2.21 -18.29 1.46
CA ASP A 88 -2.19 -19.05 0.22
C ASP A 88 -1.40 -20.35 0.44
N LEU A 89 -2.11 -21.48 0.55
CA LEU A 89 -1.55 -22.80 0.87
C LEU A 89 -0.54 -23.34 -0.17
N ARG A 90 -0.29 -22.60 -1.25
CA ARG A 90 0.72 -22.91 -2.27
C ARG A 90 2.07 -22.27 -1.97
N THR A 91 2.12 -21.23 -1.14
CA THR A 91 3.36 -20.55 -0.78
C THR A 91 4.09 -21.38 0.29
N PRO A 92 5.42 -21.45 0.26
CA PRO A 92 6.17 -22.03 1.38
C PRO A 92 5.96 -21.16 2.62
N ASP A 93 5.67 -21.79 3.77
CA ASP A 93 5.48 -21.12 5.06
C ASP A 93 6.60 -20.08 5.32
N MET A 94 6.22 -18.94 5.92
CA MET A 94 7.09 -17.88 6.46
C MET A 94 7.54 -16.73 5.53
N VAL A 95 6.88 -16.49 4.39
CA VAL A 95 7.22 -15.30 3.55
C VAL A 95 6.59 -14.00 4.08
N MET A 96 5.38 -14.09 4.64
CA MET A 96 4.61 -12.97 5.20
C MET A 96 3.50 -13.52 6.13
N TYR A 97 3.13 -12.80 7.19
CA TYR A 97 1.89 -13.09 7.92
C TYR A 97 0.71 -12.76 7.00
N GLY A 98 -0.01 -13.78 6.54
CA GLY A 98 -1.01 -13.63 5.50
C GLY A 98 -0.37 -13.23 4.17
N ASP A 99 -0.23 -14.19 3.26
CA ASP A 99 0.20 -13.93 1.88
C ASP A 99 -0.57 -12.80 1.20
N HIS A 100 -1.81 -12.58 1.65
CA HIS A 100 -2.65 -11.49 1.21
C HIS A 100 -3.25 -10.77 2.41
N ALA A 101 -3.35 -9.45 2.33
CA ALA A 101 -4.01 -8.65 3.35
C ALA A 101 -4.79 -7.48 2.76
N THR A 102 -5.90 -7.16 3.41
CA THR A 102 -6.71 -5.97 3.11
C THR A 102 -6.83 -5.11 4.36
N TYR A 103 -6.78 -3.80 4.16
CA TYR A 103 -6.95 -2.81 5.21
C TYR A 103 -8.16 -1.95 4.86
N THR A 104 -9.08 -1.83 5.79
CA THR A 104 -10.37 -1.18 5.58
C THR A 104 -10.58 -0.10 6.63
N HIS A 105 -10.90 1.11 6.20
CA HIS A 105 -11.25 2.20 7.10
C HIS A 105 -12.52 1.86 7.88
N MET A 106 -12.46 1.83 9.22
CA MET A 106 -13.57 1.34 10.05
C MET A 106 -14.83 2.22 9.96
N GLU A 107 -14.71 3.53 9.82
CA GLU A 107 -15.90 4.39 9.70
C GLU A 107 -16.54 4.31 8.30
N THR A 108 -15.75 4.46 7.24
CA THR A 108 -16.29 4.51 5.87
C THR A 108 -16.52 3.14 5.24
N GLN A 109 -16.00 2.08 5.86
CA GLN A 109 -16.00 0.71 5.35
C GLN A 109 -15.39 0.61 3.94
N LYS A 110 -14.42 1.47 3.63
CA LYS A 110 -13.71 1.48 2.34
C LYS A 110 -12.34 0.86 2.49
N ARG A 111 -11.97 0.01 1.53
CA ARG A 111 -10.63 -0.55 1.45
C ARG A 111 -9.66 0.55 1.11
N VAL A 112 -8.63 0.70 1.93
CA VAL A 112 -7.63 1.76 1.82
C VAL A 112 -6.28 1.24 1.40
N GLU A 113 -6.00 -0.04 1.63
CA GLU A 113 -4.71 -0.62 1.30
C GLU A 113 -4.87 -2.11 1.05
N ILE A 114 -4.07 -2.63 0.12
CA ILE A 114 -4.02 -4.04 -0.25
C ILE A 114 -2.57 -4.47 -0.33
N ARG A 115 -2.26 -5.59 0.30
CA ARG A 115 -0.95 -6.25 0.24
C ARG A 115 -1.12 -7.65 -0.31
N TRP A 116 -0.19 -8.10 -1.16
CA TRP A 116 -0.23 -9.47 -1.67
C TRP A 116 1.14 -10.00 -2.07
N PHE A 117 1.29 -11.33 -1.96
CA PHE A 117 2.42 -12.09 -2.45
C PHE A 117 2.07 -12.86 -3.72
N ASN A 118 2.94 -12.79 -4.73
CA ASN A 118 2.84 -13.61 -5.94
C ASN A 118 4.23 -13.98 -6.49
N GLY A 119 5.16 -14.28 -5.59
CA GLY A 119 6.61 -14.34 -5.87
C GLY A 119 7.33 -13.01 -5.65
N LYS A 120 6.58 -11.91 -5.48
CA LYS A 120 7.05 -10.62 -4.97
C LYS A 120 6.07 -10.09 -3.92
N LYS A 121 6.56 -9.28 -2.98
CA LYS A 121 5.70 -8.55 -2.03
C LYS A 121 5.18 -7.31 -2.74
N ASN A 122 3.88 -7.13 -2.79
CA ASN A 122 3.24 -6.02 -3.50
C ASN A 122 2.32 -5.26 -2.56
N LEU A 123 2.21 -3.96 -2.77
CA LEU A 123 1.32 -3.10 -2.00
C LEU A 123 0.77 -1.96 -2.86
N VAL A 124 -0.50 -1.61 -2.67
CA VAL A 124 -1.10 -0.39 -3.20
C VAL A 124 -2.01 0.27 -2.16
N ILE A 125 -2.00 1.59 -2.11
CA ILE A 125 -2.87 2.41 -1.25
C ILE A 125 -3.93 3.14 -2.07
N ASN A 126 -5.07 3.43 -1.43
CA ASN A 126 -6.15 4.23 -2.00
C ASN A 126 -5.93 5.70 -1.60
N PRO A 127 -5.48 6.56 -2.53
CA PRO A 127 -5.11 7.93 -2.21
C PRO A 127 -6.30 8.80 -1.78
N LYS A 128 -7.54 8.31 -1.96
CA LYS A 128 -8.75 8.99 -1.53
C LYS A 128 -8.96 8.93 0.00
N TYR A 129 -8.42 7.91 0.66
CA TYR A 129 -8.73 7.62 2.06
C TYR A 129 -7.50 7.58 2.97
N ILE A 130 -6.31 7.42 2.40
CA ILE A 130 -5.03 7.53 3.12
C ILE A 130 -4.01 8.21 2.23
N LYS A 131 -3.10 8.98 2.84
CA LYS A 131 -1.97 9.61 2.14
C LYS A 131 -0.74 8.73 2.11
N CYS A 132 -0.62 7.84 3.08
CA CYS A 132 0.57 7.04 3.29
C CYS A 132 0.28 5.58 3.60
N ILE A 133 1.27 4.76 3.29
CA ILE A 133 1.29 3.33 3.60
C ILE A 133 1.22 3.16 5.11
N THR A 134 0.34 2.28 5.55
CA THR A 134 0.16 1.94 6.96
C THR A 134 1.47 1.38 7.56
N GLY A 135 1.78 1.80 8.79
CA GLY A 135 3.04 1.50 9.47
C GLY A 135 3.36 0.01 9.57
N GLN A 136 4.67 -0.28 9.59
CA GLN A 136 5.40 -1.57 9.52
C GLN A 136 4.77 -2.72 8.67
N PRO A 137 5.57 -3.35 7.78
CA PRO A 137 5.12 -4.56 7.10
C PRO A 137 4.76 -5.64 8.14
N PRO A 138 3.74 -6.48 7.92
CA PRO A 138 3.50 -7.64 8.78
C PRO A 138 4.75 -8.51 8.73
N VAL A 139 5.61 -8.36 9.73
CA VAL A 139 6.76 -9.22 9.94
C VAL A 139 6.26 -10.47 10.63
N ALA A 140 6.51 -11.63 10.01
CA ALA A 140 6.53 -12.88 10.72
C ALA A 140 7.74 -12.87 11.68
N GLU A 141 7.61 -12.18 12.79
CA GLU A 141 8.48 -12.48 13.93
C GLU A 141 7.99 -13.83 14.46
N ASN A 142 8.79 -14.88 14.21
CA ASN A 142 8.71 -16.14 14.93
C ASN A 142 8.96 -15.87 16.42
N VAL A 143 7.95 -15.37 17.12
CA VAL A 143 7.88 -15.50 18.58
C VAL A 143 7.41 -16.91 18.87
N ILE A 144 8.36 -17.84 18.88
CA ILE A 144 8.25 -18.99 19.78
C ILE A 144 8.15 -18.40 21.18
N LEU A 145 6.94 -18.39 21.76
CA LEU A 145 6.73 -18.25 23.19
C LEU A 145 6.42 -19.64 23.77
#